data_AF-A0A4Q2DFW8-F1
#
_entry.id   AF-A0A4Q2DFW8-F1
#
_cell.length_a   1.000
_cell.length_b   1.000
_cell.length_c   1.000
_cell.angle_alpha   90.00
_cell.angle_beta   90.00
_cell.angle_gamma   90.00
#
_symmetry.space_group_name_H-M   'P 1'
#
loop_
_entity.id
_entity.type
_entity.pdbx_description
1 polymer ?
#
loop_
_entity_poly.entity_id
_entity_poly.type
_entity_poly.pdbx_seq_one_letter_code
_entity_poly.pdbx_strand_id
1 'polypeptide(L)'
;MADAAGSCQRFNNAAQKVYKGSRLPKVIAWETNDVKVNLWTAEARLLLTNGDVEQKFPQKSADSKQEAKDLAASLGYQWLRKEFPGLVN
;
A
#
# COMPACT_ATOMS: atom_id res chain seq x y z
N MET A 1 -10.63 -10.32 -12.89
CA MET A 1 -10.35 -8.88 -13.03
C MET A 1 -10.26 -8.30 -11.62
N ALA A 2 -9.05 -7.98 -11.15
CA ALA A 2 -8.85 -7.38 -9.84
C ALA A 2 -9.20 -5.89 -9.96
N ASP A 3 -10.25 -5.49 -9.26
CA ASP A 3 -10.81 -4.15 -9.31
C ASP A 3 -9.80 -3.11 -8.80
N ALA A 4 -9.37 -2.22 -9.70
CA ALA A 4 -8.33 -1.20 -9.47
C ALA A 4 -8.68 -0.18 -8.36
N ALA A 5 -9.94 -0.11 -7.91
CA ALA A 5 -10.33 0.70 -6.75
C ALA A 5 -10.14 -0.05 -5.41
N GLY A 6 -9.97 -1.38 -5.45
CA GLY A 6 -10.13 -2.25 -4.28
C GLY A 6 -8.89 -2.38 -3.40
N SER A 7 -7.68 -2.48 -3.95
CA SER A 7 -6.49 -2.85 -3.16
C SER A 7 -6.04 -1.74 -2.21
N CYS A 8 -5.98 -0.50 -2.70
CA CYS A 8 -5.69 0.67 -1.86
C CYS A 8 -6.75 0.87 -0.77
N GLN A 9 -8.04 0.69 -1.11
CA GLN A 9 -9.14 0.82 -0.15
C GLN A 9 -9.13 -0.31 0.88
N ARG A 10 -8.83 -1.55 0.49
CA ARG A 10 -8.68 -2.69 1.39
C ARG A 10 -7.54 -2.48 2.37
N PHE A 11 -6.39 -2.01 1.90
CA PHE A 11 -5.27 -1.65 2.76
C PHE A 11 -5.65 -0.53 3.74
N ASN A 12 -6.33 0.51 3.27
CA ASN A 12 -6.80 1.60 4.12
C ASN A 12 -7.77 1.12 5.20
N ASN A 13 -8.82 0.40 4.81
CA ASN A 13 -9.84 -0.12 5.73
C ASN A 13 -9.23 -1.09 6.76
N ALA A 14 -8.28 -1.93 6.33
CA ALA A 14 -7.57 -2.84 7.22
C ALA A 14 -6.77 -2.09 8.27
N ALA A 15 -5.95 -1.11 7.86
CA ALA A 15 -5.16 -0.32 8.79
C ALA A 15 -6.06 0.48 9.75
N GLN A 16 -7.18 1.04 9.27
CA GLN A 16 -8.16 1.71 10.14
C GLN A 16 -8.79 0.75 11.17
N LYS A 17 -9.13 -0.49 10.77
CA LYS A 17 -9.68 -1.51 11.68
C LYS A 17 -8.69 -1.90 12.79
N VAL A 18 -7.41 -2.06 12.44
CA VAL A 18 -6.35 -2.43 13.41
C VAL A 18 -5.98 -1.26 14.31
N TYR A 19 -5.66 -0.12 13.71
CA TYR A 19 -4.99 0.97 14.39
C TYR A 19 -5.94 2.05 14.89
N LYS A 20 -7.21 2.00 14.47
CA LYS A 20 -8.27 2.93 14.93
C LYS A 20 -7.83 4.40 14.84
N GLY A 21 -7.13 4.75 13.75
CA GLY A 21 -6.64 6.09 13.48
C GLY A 21 -5.28 6.46 14.07
N SER A 22 -4.63 5.60 14.88
CA SER A 22 -3.27 5.88 15.39
C SER A 22 -2.17 5.78 14.32
N ARG A 23 -2.46 5.06 13.22
CA ARG A 23 -1.59 4.93 12.05
C ARG A 23 -2.37 5.22 10.79
N LEU A 24 -1.76 6.00 9.90
CA LEU A 24 -2.33 6.45 8.64
C LEU A 24 -1.68 5.69 7.47
N PRO A 25 -2.40 4.77 6.82
CA PRO A 25 -1.90 4.07 5.64
C PRO A 25 -1.79 5.03 4.46
N LYS A 26 -0.66 4.99 3.74
CA LYS A 26 -0.46 5.81 2.54
C LYS A 26 0.22 5.00 1.45
N VAL A 27 -0.28 5.11 0.22
CA VAL A 27 0.36 4.53 -0.96
C VAL A 27 0.83 5.67 -1.84
N ILE A 28 2.13 5.77 -2.02
CA ILE A 28 2.74 6.76 -2.89
C ILE A 28 3.24 6.08 -4.17
N ALA A 29 3.15 6.77 -5.30
CA ALA A 29 3.66 6.29 -6.58
C ALA A 29 4.34 7.44 -7.30
N TRP A 30 5.44 7.13 -7.97
CA TRP A 30 6.25 8.06 -8.74
C TRP A 30 6.71 7.41 -10.05
N GLU A 31 6.93 8.25 -11.05
CA GLU A 31 7.48 7.82 -12.33
C GLU A 31 8.97 7.54 -12.18
N THR A 32 9.44 6.49 -12.83
CA THR A 32 10.86 6.16 -12.92
C THR A 32 11.36 6.51 -14.32
N ASN A 33 12.57 7.08 -14.41
CA ASN A 33 13.21 7.40 -15.69
C ASN A 33 13.71 6.16 -16.45
N ASP A 34 13.37 4.95 -15.98
CA ASP A 34 13.76 3.69 -16.59
C ASP A 34 12.81 3.36 -17.74
N VAL A 35 13.13 3.89 -18.92
CA VAL A 35 12.31 3.80 -20.14
C VAL A 35 12.20 2.38 -20.70
N LYS A 36 12.96 1.41 -20.15
CA LYS A 36 13.04 0.04 -20.65
C LYS A 36 12.20 -0.96 -19.86
N VAL A 37 11.84 -0.68 -18.60
CA VAL A 37 11.11 -1.63 -17.75
C VAL A 37 10.32 -0.87 -16.66
N ASN A 38 8.99 -1.04 -16.61
CA ASN A 38 8.10 -0.54 -15.57
C ASN A 38 8.22 0.97 -15.24
N LEU A 39 7.44 1.79 -15.95
CA LEU A 39 7.45 3.26 -15.85
C LEU A 39 7.04 3.82 -14.48
N TRP A 40 6.37 3.02 -13.65
CA TRP A 40 5.83 3.45 -12.38
C TRP A 40 6.34 2.59 -11.25
N THR A 41 6.77 3.23 -10.17
CA THR A 41 7.10 2.57 -8.91
C THR A 41 6.19 3.11 -7.80
N ALA A 42 5.73 2.23 -6.91
CA ALA A 42 4.92 2.59 -5.77
C ALA A 42 5.39 1.92 -4.48
N GLU A 43 5.08 2.56 -3.36
CA GLU A 43 5.43 2.13 -2.01
C GLU A 43 4.24 2.36 -1.09
N ALA A 44 3.85 1.32 -0.35
CA ALA A 44 2.91 1.46 0.75
C ALA A 44 3.69 1.84 2.03
N ARG A 45 3.05 2.65 2.87
CA ARG A 45 3.59 3.13 4.14
C ARG A 45 2.53 3.13 5.23
N LEU A 46 2.94 2.97 6.47
CA LEU A 46 2.19 3.36 7.65
C LEU A 46 2.85 4.60 8.23
N LEU A 47 2.06 5.66 8.41
CA LEU A 47 2.49 6.89 9.01
C LEU A 47 1.92 7.00 10.43
N LEU A 48 2.61 7.69 11.31
CA LEU A 48 2.04 8.18 12.57
C LEU A 48 1.08 9.35 12.30
N THR A 49 0.27 9.70 13.29
CA THR A 49 -0.68 10.82 13.18
C THR A 49 -0.01 12.18 12.97
N ASN A 50 1.25 12.33 13.39
CA ASN A 50 2.07 13.52 13.13
C ASN A 50 2.64 13.56 11.69
N GLY A 51 2.40 12.53 10.88
CA GLY A 51 2.86 12.42 9.50
C GLY A 51 4.21 11.71 9.32
N ASP A 52 4.90 11.35 10.41
CA ASP A 52 6.16 10.61 10.33
C ASP A 52 5.97 9.20 9.78
N VAL A 53 6.93 8.72 9.02
CA VAL A 53 6.90 7.35 8.49
C VAL A 53 7.31 6.37 9.57
N GLU A 54 6.36 5.56 10.04
CA GLU A 54 6.63 4.48 10.99
C GLU A 54 7.16 3.24 10.27
N GLN A 55 6.53 2.88 9.15
CA GLN A 55 6.87 1.68 8.40
C GLN A 55 6.76 1.88 6.89
N LYS A 56 7.73 1.33 6.16
CA LYS A 56 7.74 1.24 4.70
C LYS A 56 7.65 -0.22 4.27
N PHE A 57 6.86 -0.49 3.25
CA PHE A 57 6.80 -1.81 2.61
C PHE A 57 7.70 -1.85 1.37
N PRO A 58 8.12 -3.05 0.91
CA PRO A 58 8.91 -3.18 -0.31
C PRO A 58 8.23 -2.50 -1.50
N GLN A 59 9.04 -1.82 -2.32
CA GLN A 59 8.58 -1.13 -3.50
C GLN A 59 8.11 -2.12 -4.57
N LYS A 60 7.14 -1.70 -5.37
CA LYS A 60 6.64 -2.45 -6.52
C LYS A 60 6.57 -1.56 -7.74
N SER A 61 7.00 -2.12 -8.87
CA SER A 61 7.03 -1.44 -10.14
C SER A 61 6.08 -2.11 -11.12
N ALA A 62 5.44 -1.32 -11.97
CA ALA A 62 4.55 -1.78 -13.03
C ALA A 62 4.57 -0.79 -14.20
N ASP A 63 3.99 -1.21 -15.33
CA ASP A 63 3.88 -0.35 -16.52
C ASP A 63 2.87 0.79 -16.33
N SER A 64 1.93 0.63 -15.40
CA SER A 64 0.88 1.61 -15.09
C SER A 64 0.94 2.07 -13.63
N LYS A 65 0.69 3.36 -13.39
CA LYS A 65 0.62 3.96 -12.03
C LYS A 65 -0.30 3.19 -11.09
N GLN A 66 -1.48 2.85 -11.60
CA GLN A 66 -2.52 2.21 -10.82
C GLN A 66 -2.10 0.80 -10.40
N GLU A 67 -1.51 0.04 -11.31
CA GLU A 67 -1.02 -1.31 -11.04
C GLU A 67 0.12 -1.30 -10.02
N ALA A 68 1.07 -0.36 -10.12
CA ALA A 68 2.13 -0.21 -9.14
C ALA A 68 1.54 0.05 -7.73
N LYS A 69 0.56 0.95 -7.63
CA LYS A 69 -0.15 1.23 -6.37
C LYS A 69 -0.88 0.01 -5.84
N ASP A 70 -1.51 -0.77 -6.69
CA ASP A 70 -2.26 -1.97 -6.28
C ASP A 70 -1.36 -3.10 -5.80
N LEU A 71 -0.19 -3.28 -6.43
CA LEU A 71 0.83 -4.21 -5.96
C LEU A 71 1.38 -3.80 -4.60
N ALA A 72 1.70 -2.51 -4.43
CA ALA A 72 2.19 -1.97 -3.16
C ALA A 72 1.12 -2.05 -2.05
N ALA A 73 -0.13 -1.72 -2.35
CA ALA A 73 -1.24 -1.81 -1.40
C ALA A 73 -1.55 -3.24 -0.99
N SER A 74 -1.51 -4.17 -1.95
CA SER A 74 -1.71 -5.61 -1.72
C SER A 74 -0.68 -6.16 -0.74
N LEU A 75 0.59 -5.76 -0.86
CA LEU A 75 1.64 -6.12 0.10
C LEU A 75 1.37 -5.59 1.51
N GLY A 76 1.02 -4.31 1.62
CA GLY A 76 0.67 -3.71 2.91
C GLY A 76 -0.50 -4.44 3.57
N TYR A 77 -1.52 -4.80 2.78
CA TYR A 77 -2.68 -5.56 3.25
C TYR A 77 -2.31 -6.99 3.68
N GLN A 78 -1.51 -7.71 2.88
CA GLN A 78 -1.04 -9.05 3.24
C GLN A 78 -0.19 -9.03 4.51
N TRP A 79 0.66 -8.03 4.67
CA TRP A 79 1.44 -7.85 5.89
C TRP A 79 0.53 -7.61 7.10
N LEU A 80 -0.46 -6.72 6.99
CA LEU A 80 -1.45 -6.51 8.07
C LEU A 80 -2.21 -7.78 8.42
N ARG A 81 -2.58 -8.61 7.43
CA ARG A 81 -3.22 -9.90 7.70
C ARG A 81 -2.32 -10.90 8.41
N LYS A 82 -1.02 -10.87 8.13
CA LYS A 82 -0.03 -11.72 8.79
C LYS A 82 0.22 -11.28 10.23
N GLU A 83 0.32 -9.97 10.44
CA GLU A 83 0.56 -9.38 11.76
C GLU A 83 -0.69 -9.45 12.65
N PHE A 84 -1.89 -9.28 12.06
CA PHE A 84 -3.17 -9.28 12.75
C PHE A 84 -4.09 -10.35 12.14
N PRO A 85 -3.93 -11.64 12.50
CA PRO A 85 -4.74 -12.72 11.93
C PRO A 85 -6.25 -12.56 12.17
N GLY A 86 -6.67 -11.84 13.22
CA GLY A 86 -8.06 -11.48 13.51
C GLY A 86 -8.68 -10.43 12.57
N LEU A 87 -7.92 -9.90 11.61
CA LEU A 87 -8.44 -8.99 10.59
C LEU A 87 -9.40 -9.69 9.61
N VAL A 88 -9.29 -11.02 9.51
CA VAL A 88 -10.11 -11.90 8.66
C VAL A 88 -11.40 -12.25 9.40
N ASN A 89 -12.36 -11.32 9.38
CA ASN A 89 -13.77 -11.55 9.71
C ASN A 89 -14.58 -10.57 8.86
#